data_AF-A0A1T5GBJ6-F1
#
_entry.id   AF-A0A1T5GBJ6-F1
#
_cell.length_a   1.000
_cell.length_b   1.000
_cell.length_c   1.000
_cell.angle_alpha   90.00
_cell.angle_beta   90.00
_cell.angle_gamma   90.00
#
_symmetry.space_group_name_H-M   'P 1'
#
loop_
_entity.id
_entity.type
_entity.pdbx_description
1 polymer ?
#
loop_
_entity_poly.entity_id
_entity_poly.type
_entity_poly.pdbx_seq_one_letter_code
_entity_poly.pdbx_strand_id
1 'polypeptide(L)'
;MRKIYSVFILTLLAALFFSVSAHAEISEKQTVLNAHSIRPNNLLTGVHIGEDITKIANNTFVNQIQLRYIEVADGNPYFSSFSYCLYDKDQTTLLCFPQAMMKAEIPGTAVAMDSRALHGVNEKLAAKVKEVLRANAEKKGVEFQIIIGNTEEENQIEYWPYTCVYPLTDND
;
A
#
# COMPACT_ATOMS: atom_id res chain seq x y z
N MET A 1 41.24 -17.71 -67.11
CA MET A 1 42.02 -16.46 -67.24
C MET A 1 41.12 -15.28 -66.87
N ARG A 2 41.65 -14.35 -66.05
CA ARG A 2 41.19 -13.00 -65.61
C ARG A 2 40.14 -12.32 -66.51
N LYS A 3 39.19 -11.53 -66.00
CA LYS A 3 39.30 -10.19 -65.35
C LYS A 3 37.98 -9.93 -64.60
N ILE A 4 37.87 -9.53 -63.32
CA ILE A 4 38.28 -8.31 -62.59
C ILE A 4 37.59 -7.01 -63.08
N TYR A 5 36.55 -6.65 -62.30
CA TYR A 5 35.89 -5.38 -61.93
C TYR A 5 35.36 -4.39 -62.97
N SER A 6 34.07 -4.04 -62.83
CA SER A 6 33.59 -2.67 -63.00
C SER A 6 32.81 -2.26 -61.75
N VAL A 7 33.32 -1.23 -61.09
CA VAL A 7 32.76 -0.55 -59.93
C VAL A 7 31.54 0.26 -60.37
N PHE A 8 30.40 0.08 -59.72
CA PHE A 8 29.36 1.11 -59.64
C PHE A 8 28.91 1.21 -58.18
N ILE A 9 29.28 2.33 -57.57
CA ILE A 9 28.84 2.77 -56.27
C ILE A 9 27.38 3.22 -56.40
N LEU A 10 26.48 2.62 -55.63
CA LEU A 10 25.22 3.26 -55.24
C LEU A 10 24.85 2.78 -53.83
N THR A 11 25.09 3.63 -52.85
CA THR A 11 24.63 3.48 -51.48
C THR A 11 23.11 3.61 -51.43
N LEU A 12 22.40 2.63 -50.87
CA LEU A 12 21.05 2.86 -50.33
C LEU A 12 20.91 2.17 -48.98
N LEU A 13 20.78 3.01 -47.95
CA LEU A 13 20.32 2.70 -46.60
C LEU A 13 19.07 1.80 -46.64
N ALA A 14 19.08 0.71 -45.88
CA ALA A 14 17.86 0.13 -45.32
C ALA A 14 18.18 -0.30 -43.88
N ALA A 15 18.05 0.68 -42.99
CA ALA A 15 18.06 0.44 -41.55
C ALA A 15 16.74 -0.22 -41.13
N LEU A 16 16.82 -1.10 -40.13
CA LEU A 16 15.74 -1.54 -39.21
C LEU A 16 14.74 -2.52 -39.86
N PHE A 17 14.41 -3.66 -39.24
CA PHE A 17 13.81 -3.75 -37.92
C PHE A 17 14.44 -4.88 -37.08
N PHE A 18 15.34 -4.54 -36.16
CA PHE A 18 15.26 -5.23 -34.88
C PHE A 18 14.01 -4.64 -34.22
N SER A 19 12.90 -5.38 -34.20
CA SER A 19 11.87 -5.06 -33.23
C SER A 19 12.49 -5.36 -31.87
N VAL A 20 13.09 -4.34 -31.25
CA VAL A 20 13.17 -4.34 -29.80
C VAL A 20 11.72 -4.30 -29.36
N SER A 21 11.19 -5.45 -28.94
CA SER A 21 9.98 -5.47 -28.15
C SER A 21 10.34 -4.81 -26.83
N ALA A 22 10.23 -3.48 -26.78
CA ALA A 22 10.10 -2.77 -25.53
C ALA A 22 8.75 -3.20 -24.95
N HIS A 23 8.75 -4.32 -24.23
CA HIS A 23 7.70 -4.55 -23.26
C HIS A 23 7.92 -3.45 -22.24
N ALA A 24 6.97 -2.53 -22.11
CA ALA A 24 6.90 -1.72 -20.92
C ALA A 24 6.77 -2.72 -19.75
N GLU A 25 7.83 -2.87 -18.95
CA GLU A 25 7.65 -3.43 -17.63
C GLU A 25 6.65 -2.51 -16.94
N ILE A 26 5.51 -3.08 -16.54
CA ILE A 26 4.57 -2.43 -15.63
C ILE A 26 5.46 -1.87 -14.51
N SER A 27 5.33 -0.56 -14.27
CA SER A 27 5.96 0.19 -13.18
C SER A 27 6.35 -0.74 -12.04
N GLU A 28 7.63 -0.76 -11.65
CA GLU A 28 8.21 -1.69 -10.66
C GLU A 28 7.15 -2.22 -9.69
N LYS A 29 6.90 -3.54 -9.77
CA LYS A 29 5.92 -4.23 -8.93
C LYS A 29 6.09 -3.74 -7.49
N GLN A 30 5.08 -3.08 -6.96
CA GLN A 30 5.17 -2.49 -5.63
C GLN A 30 5.30 -3.63 -4.61
N THR A 31 6.36 -3.60 -3.81
CA THR A 31 6.55 -4.48 -2.64
C THR A 31 6.46 -3.72 -1.32
N VAL A 32 6.52 -2.39 -1.39
CA VAL A 32 6.47 -1.50 -0.24
C VAL A 32 5.42 -0.42 -0.49
N LEU A 33 4.47 -0.28 0.43
CA LEU A 33 3.54 0.84 0.44
C LEU A 33 4.00 1.88 1.46
N ASN A 34 4.04 3.14 1.04
CA ASN A 34 4.38 4.27 1.89
C ASN A 34 3.45 5.47 1.62
N ALA A 35 3.70 6.60 2.29
CA ALA A 35 2.92 7.83 2.17
C ALA A 35 2.73 8.34 0.72
N HIS A 36 3.64 7.99 -0.20
CA HIS A 36 3.62 8.40 -1.60
C HIS A 36 3.08 7.32 -2.52
N SER A 37 2.76 6.12 -2.02
CA SER A 37 2.21 5.06 -2.85
C SER A 37 0.79 5.38 -3.33
N ILE A 38 -0.01 6.01 -2.46
CA ILE A 38 -1.42 6.31 -2.75
C ILE A 38 -1.67 7.79 -2.54
N ARG A 39 -2.33 8.42 -3.51
CA ARG A 39 -2.72 9.83 -3.40
C ARG A 39 -3.67 10.03 -2.22
N PRO A 40 -3.45 11.06 -1.36
CA PRO A 40 -4.49 11.53 -0.47
C PRO A 40 -5.64 12.07 -1.31
N ASN A 41 -6.70 11.28 -1.47
CA ASN A 41 -7.90 11.68 -2.15
C ASN A 41 -9.13 11.10 -1.44
N ASN A 42 -10.26 11.77 -1.58
CA ASN A 42 -11.51 11.35 -0.95
C ASN A 42 -12.33 10.46 -1.90
N LEU A 43 -11.71 9.68 -2.78
CA LEU A 43 -12.41 8.86 -3.77
C LEU A 43 -12.12 7.37 -3.61
N LEU A 44 -10.93 6.99 -3.13
CA LEU A 44 -10.59 5.60 -2.90
C LEU A 44 -11.52 4.96 -1.87
N THR A 45 -12.25 3.92 -2.30
CA THR A 45 -13.22 3.21 -1.45
C THR A 45 -12.73 1.87 -0.95
N GLY A 46 -11.71 1.30 -1.59
CA GLY A 46 -11.22 -0.04 -1.32
C GLY A 46 -9.78 -0.23 -1.71
N VAL A 47 -9.08 -1.11 -1.00
CA VAL A 47 -7.71 -1.52 -1.32
C VAL A 47 -7.60 -3.04 -1.22
N HIS A 48 -6.98 -3.66 -2.22
CA HIS A 48 -6.58 -5.06 -2.16
C HIS A 48 -5.05 -5.16 -2.09
N ILE A 49 -4.54 -5.79 -1.04
CA ILE A 49 -3.11 -5.93 -0.77
C ILE A 49 -2.66 -7.32 -1.22
N GLY A 50 -1.85 -7.37 -2.27
CA GLY A 50 -1.31 -8.61 -2.83
C GLY A 50 -0.26 -9.29 -1.93
N GLU A 51 0.12 -10.49 -2.31
CA GLU A 51 1.08 -11.33 -1.57
C GLU A 51 2.50 -10.75 -1.52
N ASP A 52 2.86 -9.93 -2.50
CA ASP A 52 4.21 -9.36 -2.64
C ASP A 52 4.46 -8.10 -1.80
N ILE A 53 3.43 -7.58 -1.13
CA ILE A 53 3.57 -6.44 -0.24
C ILE A 53 4.18 -6.91 1.08
N THR A 54 5.42 -6.48 1.32
CA THR A 54 6.22 -6.88 2.49
C THR A 54 6.33 -5.79 3.55
N LYS A 55 6.09 -4.53 3.18
CA LYS A 55 6.11 -3.40 4.12
C LYS A 55 5.01 -2.39 3.79
N ILE A 56 4.35 -1.89 4.83
CA ILE A 56 3.34 -0.83 4.74
C ILE A 56 3.71 0.21 5.79
N ALA A 57 3.95 1.46 5.37
CA ALA A 57 4.18 2.55 6.31
C ALA A 57 2.88 2.90 7.04
N ASN A 58 2.98 3.28 8.30
CA ASN A 58 1.83 3.62 9.16
C ASN A 58 0.96 4.78 8.64
N ASN A 59 1.49 5.63 7.77
CA ASN A 59 0.79 6.78 7.19
C ASN A 59 0.25 6.52 5.77
N THR A 60 0.43 5.32 5.20
CA THR A 60 0.01 4.97 3.83
C THR A 60 -1.47 5.26 3.56
N PHE A 61 -2.35 4.96 4.51
CA PHE A 61 -3.80 5.10 4.36
C PHE A 61 -4.39 6.32 5.08
N VAL A 62 -3.55 7.25 5.51
CA VAL A 62 -4.00 8.50 6.13
C VAL A 62 -4.73 9.36 5.09
N ASN A 63 -5.80 10.02 5.51
CA ASN A 63 -6.63 10.92 4.68
C ASN A 63 -7.37 10.25 3.51
N GLN A 64 -7.56 8.94 3.55
CA GLN A 64 -8.44 8.19 2.64
C GLN A 64 -9.88 8.19 3.17
N ILE A 65 -10.56 9.35 3.14
CA ILE A 65 -11.82 9.58 3.89
C ILE A 65 -12.97 8.68 3.41
N GLN A 66 -12.96 8.25 2.14
CA GLN A 66 -13.99 7.35 1.59
C GLN A 66 -13.62 5.86 1.67
N LEU A 67 -12.46 5.51 2.26
CA LEU A 67 -12.01 4.13 2.34
C LEU A 67 -12.95 3.32 3.24
N ARG A 68 -13.51 2.25 2.67
CA ARG A 68 -14.50 1.37 3.31
C ARG A 68 -13.95 -0.02 3.57
N TYR A 69 -12.95 -0.46 2.79
CA TYR A 69 -12.37 -1.77 2.99
C TYR A 69 -10.89 -1.83 2.63
N ILE A 70 -10.18 -2.66 3.36
CA ILE A 70 -8.86 -3.18 3.00
C ILE A 70 -8.96 -4.69 3.08
N GLU A 71 -8.63 -5.36 1.98
CA GLU A 71 -8.52 -6.81 1.90
C GLU A 71 -7.06 -7.17 1.64
N VAL A 72 -6.61 -8.28 2.22
CA VAL A 72 -5.26 -8.80 2.01
C VAL A 72 -5.38 -10.20 1.44
N ALA A 73 -4.58 -10.51 0.41
CA ALA A 73 -4.48 -11.85 -0.15
C ALA A 73 -4.08 -12.86 0.94
N ASP A 74 -4.74 -14.02 0.96
CA ASP A 74 -4.52 -15.07 1.99
C ASP A 74 -3.04 -15.49 2.09
N GLY A 75 -2.34 -15.50 0.95
CA GLY A 75 -0.92 -15.85 0.84
C GLY A 75 0.06 -14.77 1.32
N ASN A 76 -0.40 -13.56 1.67
CA ASN A 76 0.50 -12.52 2.19
C ASN A 76 1.08 -12.98 3.54
N PRO A 77 2.41 -13.06 3.70
CA PRO A 77 3.03 -13.60 4.92
C PRO A 77 3.16 -12.58 6.06
N TYR A 78 2.93 -11.29 5.80
CA TYR A 78 3.17 -10.20 6.75
C TYR A 78 1.90 -9.55 7.28
N PHE A 79 0.84 -9.55 6.47
CA PHE A 79 -0.40 -8.85 6.74
C PHE A 79 -1.60 -9.76 6.62
N SER A 80 -2.71 -9.33 7.19
CA SER A 80 -4.01 -9.94 7.01
C SER A 80 -5.11 -8.90 7.10
N SER A 81 -6.29 -9.23 6.57
CA SER A 81 -7.50 -8.44 6.77
C SER A 81 -8.53 -9.20 7.59
N PHE A 82 -9.21 -8.51 8.49
CA PHE A 82 -10.37 -9.03 9.20
C PHE A 82 -11.45 -7.95 9.28
N SER A 83 -12.70 -8.30 8.96
CA SER A 83 -13.81 -7.34 8.91
C SER A 83 -13.44 -6.05 8.15
N TYR A 84 -12.75 -6.20 7.01
CA TYR A 84 -12.26 -5.12 6.13
C TYR A 84 -11.23 -4.15 6.74
N CYS A 85 -10.69 -4.46 7.92
CA CYS A 85 -9.60 -3.71 8.54
C CYS A 85 -8.26 -4.41 8.31
N LEU A 86 -7.18 -3.64 8.25
CA LEU A 86 -5.81 -4.15 8.06
C LEU A 86 -5.17 -4.48 9.40
N TYR A 87 -4.55 -5.65 9.48
CA TYR A 87 -3.79 -6.13 10.62
C TYR A 87 -2.42 -6.67 10.20
N ASP A 88 -1.56 -6.92 11.20
CA ASP A 88 -0.45 -7.85 11.05
C ASP A 88 -0.95 -9.28 10.71
N LYS A 89 -0.03 -10.17 10.33
CA LYS A 89 -0.40 -11.54 9.93
C LYS A 89 -1.18 -12.29 11.00
N ASP A 90 -0.78 -12.13 12.26
CA ASP A 90 -1.37 -12.84 13.40
C ASP A 90 -2.63 -12.15 13.96
N GLN A 91 -3.08 -11.04 13.36
CA GLN A 91 -4.22 -10.24 13.81
C GLN A 91 -4.11 -9.81 15.28
N THR A 92 -2.89 -9.50 15.73
CA THR A 92 -2.60 -9.00 17.08
C THR A 92 -2.55 -7.47 17.13
N THR A 93 -2.22 -6.84 16.01
CA THR A 93 -2.07 -5.38 15.88
C THR A 93 -2.98 -4.84 14.80
N LEU A 94 -3.87 -3.91 15.15
CA LEU A 94 -4.65 -3.14 14.18
C LEU A 94 -3.76 -2.10 13.51
N LEU A 95 -3.54 -2.21 12.20
CA LEU A 95 -2.68 -1.31 11.43
C LEU A 95 -3.47 -0.20 10.73
N CYS A 96 -4.68 -0.51 10.24
CA CYS A 96 -5.57 0.50 9.67
C CYS A 96 -7.05 0.11 9.79
N PHE A 97 -7.85 1.05 10.27
CA PHE A 97 -9.30 1.01 10.24
C PHE A 97 -9.81 1.99 9.18
N PRO A 98 -10.52 1.53 8.14
CA PRO A 98 -11.01 2.41 7.08
C PRO A 98 -11.96 3.51 7.58
N GLN A 99 -11.74 4.74 7.11
CA GLN A 99 -12.35 5.96 7.67
C GLN A 99 -13.86 6.07 7.43
N ALA A 100 -14.36 5.52 6.32
CA ALA A 100 -15.78 5.57 5.96
C ALA A 100 -16.61 4.43 6.58
N MET A 101 -16.00 3.58 7.41
CA MET A 101 -16.72 2.50 8.08
C MET A 101 -17.51 3.02 9.28
N MET A 102 -18.72 2.50 9.44
CA MET A 102 -19.58 2.80 10.59
C MET A 102 -19.44 1.77 11.72
N LYS A 103 -18.95 0.56 11.38
CA LYS A 103 -18.74 -0.55 12.30
C LYS A 103 -17.78 -1.56 11.68
N ALA A 104 -17.01 -2.24 12.51
CA ALA A 104 -16.29 -3.46 12.17
C ALA A 104 -16.22 -4.36 13.41
N GLU A 105 -16.09 -5.66 13.17
CA GLU A 105 -15.73 -6.61 14.21
C GLU A 105 -14.23 -6.56 14.43
N ILE A 106 -13.80 -6.53 15.69
CA ILE A 106 -12.38 -6.59 16.06
C ILE A 106 -12.11 -8.01 16.54
N PRO A 107 -11.12 -8.72 15.97
CA PRO A 107 -10.85 -10.10 16.36
C PRO A 107 -10.37 -10.12 17.81
N GLY A 108 -10.75 -11.15 18.56
CA GLY A 108 -10.35 -11.31 19.97
C GLY A 108 -8.83 -11.45 20.15
N THR A 109 -8.10 -11.67 19.04
CA THR A 109 -6.64 -11.72 19.01
C THR A 109 -5.99 -10.35 19.10
N ALA A 110 -6.66 -9.29 18.63
CA ALA A 110 -6.11 -7.95 18.52
C ALA A 110 -6.05 -7.25 19.88
N VAL A 111 -4.84 -6.86 20.28
CA VAL A 111 -4.51 -6.28 21.59
C VAL A 111 -3.68 -5.01 21.51
N ALA A 112 -3.20 -4.65 20.32
CA ALA A 112 -2.43 -3.45 20.05
C ALA A 112 -2.96 -2.72 18.83
N MET A 113 -2.53 -1.48 18.65
CA MET A 113 -2.80 -0.72 17.42
C MET A 113 -1.61 0.15 17.04
N ASP A 114 -1.47 0.42 15.74
CA ASP A 114 -0.61 1.48 15.26
C ASP A 114 -1.18 2.86 15.66
N SER A 115 -0.31 3.84 15.92
CA SER A 115 -0.67 5.19 16.33
C SER A 115 -1.57 5.92 15.33
N ARG A 116 -1.49 5.57 14.03
CA ARG A 116 -2.30 6.13 12.95
C ARG A 116 -3.44 5.24 12.49
N ALA A 117 -3.62 4.05 13.09
CA ALA A 117 -4.62 3.07 12.64
C ALA A 117 -6.06 3.61 12.65
N LEU A 118 -6.37 4.58 13.51
CA LEU A 118 -7.70 5.20 13.64
C LEU A 118 -7.74 6.64 13.13
N HIS A 119 -6.74 7.09 12.37
CA HIS A 119 -6.69 8.46 11.88
C HIS A 119 -7.87 8.75 10.93
N GLY A 120 -8.63 9.81 11.20
CA GLY A 120 -9.80 10.20 10.41
C GLY A 120 -11.06 9.38 10.66
N VAL A 121 -11.00 8.34 11.50
CA VAL A 121 -12.19 7.58 11.92
C VAL A 121 -13.04 8.44 12.83
N ASN A 122 -14.37 8.30 12.74
CA ASN A 122 -15.29 8.96 13.66
C ASN A 122 -14.89 8.73 15.12
N GLU A 123 -14.77 9.81 15.91
CA GLU A 123 -14.21 9.76 17.28
C GLU A 123 -14.93 8.79 18.21
N LYS A 124 -16.26 8.71 18.13
CA LYS A 124 -17.06 7.80 18.95
C LYS A 124 -16.79 6.34 18.58
N LEU A 125 -16.66 6.06 17.28
CA LEU A 125 -16.31 4.73 16.80
C LEU A 125 -14.87 4.37 17.18
N ALA A 126 -13.93 5.30 17.00
CA ALA A 126 -12.53 5.13 17.36
C ALA A 126 -12.36 4.83 18.87
N ALA A 127 -13.09 5.54 19.74
CA ALA A 127 -13.10 5.27 21.17
C ALA A 127 -13.60 3.84 21.47
N LYS A 128 -14.69 3.41 20.83
CA LYS A 128 -15.22 2.05 20.99
C LYS A 128 -14.22 0.98 20.52
N VAL A 129 -13.54 1.19 19.39
CA VAL A 129 -12.50 0.27 18.92
C VAL A 129 -11.36 0.16 19.93
N LYS A 130 -10.89 1.29 20.49
CA LYS A 130 -9.87 1.30 21.55
C LYS A 130 -10.31 0.54 22.81
N GLU A 131 -11.56 0.71 23.24
CA GLU A 131 -12.12 -0.03 24.38
C GLU A 131 -12.11 -1.54 24.13
N VAL A 132 -12.48 -1.98 22.93
CA VAL A 132 -12.45 -3.41 22.57
C VAL A 132 -11.03 -3.96 22.58
N LEU A 133 -10.05 -3.25 22.00
CA LEU A 133 -8.65 -3.67 22.01
C LEU A 133 -8.09 -3.78 23.43
N ARG A 134 -8.42 -2.83 24.31
CA ARG A 134 -8.04 -2.88 25.74
C ARG A 134 -8.67 -4.07 26.47
N ALA A 135 -9.95 -4.33 26.23
CA ALA A 135 -10.63 -5.47 26.82
C ALA A 135 -10.05 -6.81 26.34
N ASN A 136 -9.63 -6.90 25.08
CA ASN A 136 -8.92 -8.08 24.56
C ASN A 136 -7.56 -8.25 25.23
N ALA A 137 -6.81 -7.16 25.40
CA ALA A 137 -5.50 -7.18 26.06
C ALA A 137 -5.62 -7.65 27.52
N GLU A 138 -6.59 -7.10 28.27
CA GLU A 138 -6.88 -7.50 29.65
C GLU A 138 -7.24 -8.99 29.75
N LYS A 139 -8.14 -9.49 28.89
CA LYS A 139 -8.52 -10.91 28.86
C LYS A 139 -7.34 -11.84 28.58
N LYS A 140 -6.36 -11.38 27.80
CA LYS A 140 -5.13 -12.12 27.50
C LYS A 140 -4.03 -11.92 28.53
N GLY A 141 -4.22 -11.03 29.52
CA GLY A 141 -3.19 -10.70 30.52
C GLY A 141 -1.99 -9.95 29.93
N VAL A 142 -2.19 -9.21 28.84
CA VAL A 142 -1.15 -8.38 28.20
C VAL A 142 -1.51 -6.91 28.29
N GLU A 143 -0.50 -6.04 28.24
CA GLU A 143 -0.72 -4.59 28.22
C GLU A 143 -1.16 -4.13 26.83
N PHE A 144 -2.15 -3.24 26.76
CA PHE A 144 -2.54 -2.59 25.51
C PHE A 144 -1.46 -1.60 25.08
N GLN A 145 -1.00 -1.72 23.83
CA GLN A 145 0.09 -0.89 23.30
C GLN A 145 -0.37 -0.08 22.08
N ILE A 146 0.15 1.15 22.00
CA ILE A 146 0.09 1.98 20.79
C ILE A 146 1.48 1.99 20.19
N ILE A 147 1.62 1.37 19.01
CA ILE A 147 2.89 1.26 18.29
C ILE A 147 3.08 2.57 17.52
N ILE A 148 4.19 3.26 17.79
CA ILE A 148 4.57 4.48 17.08
C ILE A 148 5.49 4.05 15.93
N GLY A 149 5.16 4.44 14.69
CA GLY A 149 6.04 4.19 13.55
C GLY A 149 7.36 4.94 13.65
N ASN A 150 8.34 4.49 12.87
CA ASN A 150 9.69 5.08 12.88
C ASN A 150 9.66 6.50 12.29
N THR A 151 9.83 7.50 13.17
CA THR A 151 9.84 8.92 12.82
C THR A 151 11.01 9.35 11.92
N GLU A 152 12.09 8.57 11.82
CA GLU A 152 13.24 8.90 10.97
C GLU A 152 12.96 8.67 9.47
N GLU A 153 12.15 7.66 9.12
CA GLU A 153 11.64 7.48 7.75
C GLU A 153 10.51 8.49 7.44
N GLU A 154 9.75 8.92 8.46
CA GLU A 154 8.67 9.92 8.31
C GLU A 154 9.19 11.35 8.11
N ASN A 155 10.35 11.71 8.67
CA ASN A 155 10.90 13.07 8.58
C ASN A 155 11.61 13.39 7.25
N GLN A 156 11.74 12.42 6.34
CA GLN A 156 12.15 12.67 4.94
C GLN A 156 10.97 12.98 4.03
N ILE A 157 9.75 13.06 4.57
CA ILE A 157 8.56 13.49 3.84
C ILE A 157 8.58 15.03 3.78
N GLU A 158 9.35 15.56 2.83
CA GLU A 158 9.09 16.90 2.30
C GLU A 158 7.62 16.93 1.88
N TYR A 159 6.80 17.88 2.34
CA TYR A 159 5.37 17.94 2.00
C TYR A 159 5.22 17.89 0.46
N TRP A 160 4.87 16.72 -0.08
CA TRP A 160 4.88 16.56 -1.53
C TRP A 160 3.79 17.44 -2.14
N PRO A 161 4.13 18.29 -3.12
CA PRO A 161 3.13 19.12 -3.79
C PRO A 161 2.07 18.23 -4.44
N TYR A 162 0.82 18.72 -4.51
CA TYR A 162 -0.32 18.04 -5.13
C TYR A 162 -0.09 17.60 -6.60
N THR A 163 1.06 17.92 -7.18
CA THR A 163 1.50 17.62 -8.54
C THR A 163 2.34 16.34 -8.68
N CYS A 164 2.55 15.56 -7.60
CA CYS A 164 3.21 14.26 -7.70
C CYS A 164 2.40 13.27 -8.53
N VAL A 165 3.10 12.44 -9.32
CA VAL A 165 2.53 11.22 -9.90
C VAL A 165 2.55 10.15 -8.82
N TYR A 166 1.38 9.67 -8.42
CA TYR A 166 1.26 8.56 -7.48
C TYR A 166 1.30 7.24 -8.26
N PRO A 167 2.06 6.23 -7.79
CA PRO A 167 2.20 4.97 -8.50
C PRO A 167 0.91 4.13 -8.45
N LEU A 168 0.05 4.34 -7.44
CA LEU A 168 -1.26 3.73 -7.37
C LEU A 168 -2.34 4.81 -7.55
N THR A 169 -3.19 4.60 -8.54
CA THR A 169 -4.34 5.45 -8.84
C THR A 169 -5.63 4.72 -8.51
N ASP A 170 -6.75 5.44 -8.53
CA ASP A 170 -8.08 4.87 -8.22
C ASP A 170 -8.52 3.75 -9.21
N ASN A 171 -7.75 3.50 -10.27
CA ASN A 171 -8.02 2.48 -11.30
C ASN A 171 -7.07 1.26 -11.24
N ASP A 172 -6.07 1.28 -10.35
CA ASP A 172 -5.11 0.18 -10.15
C ASP A 172 -5.57 -0.74 -9.01
#